data_AF-A0A8C4QL85-F1
#
_entry.id   AF-A0A8C4QL85-F1
#
_cell.length_a   1.000
_cell.length_b   1.000
_cell.length_c   1.000
_cell.angle_alpha   90.00
_cell.angle_beta   90.00
_cell.angle_gamma   90.00
#
_symmetry.space_group_name_H-M   'P 1'
#
loop_
_entity.id
_entity.type
_entity.pdbx_description
1 polymer ?
#
loop_
_entity_poly.entity_id
_entity_poly.type
_entity_poly.pdbx_seq_one_letter_code
_entity_poly.pdbx_strand_id
1 'polypeptide(L)'
;MKRWKEDSFLGYKYRNGPNPFVLQCCKAPLDKMPVNDTMVAPSLKRSLTLEQEMQEGNIYILDFKILHGIEVDCKIHPDMMNTAAPICMLYSTPEGELLPIAIQLNQEPSEDNPIFLPSDSETDWLLAKMWIQNANNKTHWALMYVYLICTTEVFSVALMRCLPTGHPLYKVCVFQTNI
;
A
#
# COMPACT_ATOMS: atom_id res chain seq x y z
N MET A 1 -17.85 -7.59 8.57
CA MET A 1 -17.63 -7.45 7.12
C MET A 1 -18.77 -6.73 6.37
N LYS A 2 -19.36 -5.64 6.89
CA LYS A 2 -20.49 -4.97 6.20
C LYS A 2 -20.08 -3.86 5.21
N ARG A 3 -18.89 -3.28 5.37
CA ARG A 3 -18.46 -2.05 4.67
C ARG A 3 -17.31 -2.25 3.66
N TRP A 4 -16.97 -3.49 3.33
CA TRP A 4 -15.73 -3.80 2.59
C TRP A 4 -15.70 -3.27 1.15
N LYS A 5 -16.87 -3.04 0.56
CA LYS A 5 -17.03 -2.47 -0.78
C LYS A 5 -16.89 -0.94 -0.82
N GLU A 6 -17.09 -0.26 0.32
CA GLU A 6 -17.11 1.21 0.40
C GLU A 6 -15.71 1.80 0.21
N ASP A 7 -15.62 2.86 -0.59
CA ASP A 7 -14.36 3.55 -0.90
C ASP A 7 -13.78 4.28 0.32
N SER A 8 -14.65 4.91 1.12
CA SER A 8 -14.28 5.52 2.40
C SER A 8 -13.71 4.51 3.38
N PHE A 9 -14.25 3.29 3.41
CA PHE A 9 -13.72 2.22 4.25
C PHE A 9 -12.38 1.68 3.74
N LEU A 10 -12.16 1.65 2.42
CA LEU A 10 -10.85 1.30 1.87
C LEU A 10 -9.79 2.31 2.31
N GLY A 11 -10.02 3.61 2.11
CA GLY A 11 -9.06 4.64 2.52
C GLY A 11 -8.87 4.70 4.04
N TYR A 12 -9.93 4.48 4.82
CA TYR A 12 -9.84 4.36 6.28
C TYR A 12 -8.84 3.28 6.72
N LYS A 13 -8.79 2.12 6.05
CA LYS A 13 -7.84 1.03 6.38
C LYS A 13 -6.38 1.44 6.15
N TYR A 14 -6.09 2.31 5.21
CA TYR A 14 -4.71 2.75 4.98
C TYR A 14 -4.23 3.78 6.00
N ARG A 15 -5.15 4.47 6.68
CA ARG A 15 -4.82 5.33 7.82
C ARG A 15 -4.81 4.58 9.17
N ASN A 16 -5.78 3.69 9.39
CA ASN A 16 -6.06 3.11 10.70
C ASN A 16 -5.99 1.58 10.75
N GLY A 17 -5.69 0.94 9.62
CA GLY A 17 -5.58 -0.51 9.52
C GLY A 17 -4.21 -1.02 9.93
N PRO A 18 -3.96 -2.33 9.71
CA PRO A 18 -2.76 -3.00 10.22
C PRO A 18 -1.47 -2.61 9.48
N ASN A 19 -1.57 -2.02 8.28
CA ASN A 19 -0.41 -1.64 7.46
C ASN A 19 -0.42 -0.15 7.09
N PRO A 20 -0.17 0.77 8.03
CA PRO A 20 -0.21 2.22 7.77
C PRO A 20 1.05 2.74 7.04
N PHE A 21 2.06 1.89 6.80
CA PHE A 21 3.38 2.33 6.33
C PHE A 21 3.47 2.56 4.81
N VAL A 22 2.44 2.21 4.05
CA VAL A 22 2.45 2.28 2.58
C VAL A 22 1.96 3.64 2.06
N LEU A 23 1.21 4.39 2.87
CA LEU A 23 0.60 5.66 2.45
C LEU A 23 1.64 6.77 2.37
N GLN A 24 1.76 7.40 1.20
CA GLN A 24 2.70 8.49 0.96
C GLN A 24 1.99 9.69 0.36
N CYS A 25 2.35 10.90 0.77
CA CYS A 25 1.84 12.13 0.15
C CYS A 25 2.47 12.31 -1.23
N CYS A 26 1.64 12.65 -2.22
CA CYS A 26 2.04 12.89 -3.59
C CYS A 26 2.03 14.39 -3.88
N LYS A 27 3.22 14.95 -4.15
CA LYS A 27 3.38 16.39 -4.45
C LYS A 27 3.68 16.69 -5.92
N ALA A 28 3.86 15.66 -6.73
CA ALA A 28 4.21 15.78 -8.13
C ALA A 28 3.60 14.62 -8.93
N PRO A 29 3.28 14.84 -10.22
CA PRO A 29 2.81 13.79 -11.11
C PRO A 29 3.76 12.59 -11.16
N LEU A 30 3.20 11.40 -11.36
CA LEU A 30 3.96 10.16 -11.52
C LEU A 30 4.05 9.78 -13.00
N ASP A 31 5.26 9.70 -13.56
CA ASP A 31 5.46 9.24 -14.95
C ASP A 31 4.89 7.84 -15.21
N LYS A 32 4.93 6.97 -14.18
CA LYS A 32 4.45 5.59 -14.25
C LYS A 32 2.94 5.42 -14.12
N MET A 33 2.22 6.49 -13.78
CA MET A 33 0.76 6.48 -13.63
C MET A 33 0.19 7.75 -14.28
N PRO A 34 0.00 7.76 -15.61
CA PRO A 34 -0.40 8.94 -16.37
C PRO A 34 -1.88 9.28 -16.16
N VAL A 35 -2.21 9.76 -14.95
CA VAL A 35 -3.56 10.21 -14.59
C VAL A 35 -3.76 11.64 -15.06
N ASN A 36 -4.82 11.86 -15.84
CA ASN A 36 -5.18 13.19 -16.32
C ASN A 36 -6.26 13.82 -15.43
N ASP A 37 -6.31 15.16 -15.41
CA ASP A 37 -7.32 15.92 -14.66
C ASP A 37 -8.75 15.51 -15.02
N THR A 38 -9.02 15.27 -16.30
CA THR A 38 -10.33 14.84 -16.80
C THR A 38 -10.79 13.50 -16.23
N MET A 39 -9.86 12.59 -15.89
CA MET A 39 -10.17 11.27 -15.34
C MET A 39 -10.66 11.38 -13.89
N VAL A 40 -10.06 12.27 -13.11
CA VAL A 40 -10.29 12.36 -11.67
C VAL A 40 -11.16 13.55 -11.27
N ALA A 41 -11.46 14.48 -12.18
CA ALA A 41 -12.30 15.64 -11.93
C ALA A 41 -13.65 15.30 -11.23
N PRO A 42 -14.36 14.20 -11.56
CA PRO A 42 -15.59 13.85 -10.85
C PRO A 42 -15.38 13.49 -9.37
N SER A 43 -14.17 13.09 -8.99
CA SER A 43 -13.80 12.71 -7.63
C SER A 43 -13.27 13.88 -6.79
N LEU A 44 -12.78 14.94 -7.43
CA LEU A 44 -12.22 16.12 -6.76
C LEU A 44 -13.34 17.03 -6.27
N LYS A 45 -13.30 17.39 -4.98
CA LYS A 45 -14.39 18.16 -4.34
C LYS A 45 -14.12 19.66 -4.18
N ARG A 46 -12.87 20.13 -4.30
CA ARG A 46 -12.51 21.54 -4.08
C ARG A 46 -12.53 22.40 -5.35
N SER A 47 -12.98 21.84 -6.49
CA SER A 47 -12.93 22.50 -7.80
C SER A 47 -11.51 22.95 -8.18
N LEU A 48 -10.49 22.23 -7.69
CA LEU A 48 -9.09 22.42 -8.02
C LEU A 48 -8.67 21.37 -9.06
N THR A 49 -7.62 21.68 -9.81
CA THR A 49 -6.97 20.71 -10.70
C THR A 49 -6.19 19.67 -9.89
N LEU A 50 -5.93 18.50 -10.47
CA LEU A 50 -5.13 17.45 -9.85
C LEU A 50 -3.76 17.94 -9.37
N GLU A 51 -3.06 18.75 -10.19
CA GLU A 51 -1.76 19.30 -9.83
C GLU A 51 -1.83 20.25 -8.64
N GLN A 52 -2.87 21.07 -8.55
CA GLN A 52 -3.10 21.95 -7.41
C GLN A 52 -3.39 21.15 -6.13
N GLU A 53 -4.22 20.10 -6.22
CA GLU A 53 -4.49 19.21 -5.07
C GLU A 53 -3.22 18.46 -4.61
N MET A 54 -2.32 18.12 -5.53
CA MET A 54 -1.00 17.56 -5.20
C MET A 54 -0.12 18.58 -4.47
N GLN A 55 -0.06 19.83 -4.95
CA GLN A 55 0.72 20.89 -4.32
C GLN A 55 0.23 21.23 -2.91
N GLU A 56 -1.08 21.26 -2.72
CA GLU A 56 -1.74 21.43 -1.42
C GLU A 56 -1.59 20.20 -0.50
N GLY A 57 -1.05 19.09 -1.00
CA GLY A 57 -0.80 17.87 -0.22
C GLY A 57 -2.04 17.04 0.06
N ASN A 58 -3.10 17.20 -0.74
CA ASN A 58 -4.36 16.45 -0.60
C ASN A 58 -4.35 15.11 -1.34
N ILE A 59 -3.36 14.87 -2.20
CA ILE A 59 -3.20 13.63 -2.95
C ILE A 59 -2.20 12.70 -2.25
N TYR A 60 -2.54 11.42 -2.21
CA TYR A 60 -1.73 10.36 -1.63
C TYR A 60 -1.60 9.20 -2.62
N ILE A 61 -0.53 8.43 -2.47
CA ILE A 61 -0.24 7.25 -3.27
C ILE A 61 -0.02 6.05 -2.36
N LEU A 62 -0.48 4.90 -2.83
CA LEU A 62 -0.03 3.57 -2.40
C LEU A 62 0.70 2.94 -3.57
N ASP A 63 2.00 2.69 -3.40
CA ASP A 63 2.86 2.14 -4.45
C ASP A 63 3.43 0.77 -4.04
N PHE A 64 2.90 -0.29 -4.64
CA PHE A 64 3.31 -1.66 -4.36
C PHE A 64 4.42 -2.16 -5.29
N LYS A 65 5.36 -1.28 -5.68
CA LYS A 65 6.52 -1.62 -6.53
C LYS A 65 7.37 -2.80 -6.03
N ILE A 66 7.37 -3.06 -4.72
CA ILE A 66 8.11 -4.20 -4.13
C ILE A 66 7.62 -5.55 -4.67
N LEU A 67 6.37 -5.62 -5.14
CA LEU A 67 5.79 -6.83 -5.71
C LEU A 67 6.08 -7.00 -7.20
N HIS A 68 6.67 -5.98 -7.84
CA HIS A 68 6.97 -6.02 -9.26
C HIS A 68 8.09 -7.02 -9.56
N GLY A 69 7.86 -7.89 -10.55
CA GLY A 69 8.83 -8.91 -10.94
C GLY A 69 8.98 -10.08 -9.96
N ILE A 70 8.14 -10.17 -8.91
CA ILE A 70 8.13 -11.35 -8.04
C ILE A 70 7.51 -12.52 -8.81
N GLU A 71 8.31 -13.55 -9.06
CA GLU A 71 7.82 -14.82 -9.59
C GLU A 71 6.91 -15.50 -8.57
N VAL A 72 5.74 -15.93 -9.02
CA VAL A 72 4.80 -16.67 -8.19
C VAL A 72 5.17 -18.16 -8.25
N ASP A 73 5.14 -18.85 -7.11
CA ASP A 73 5.44 -20.30 -7.09
C ASP A 73 4.33 -21.09 -7.79
N CYS A 74 4.57 -21.36 -9.08
CA CYS A 74 3.67 -22.06 -9.98
C CYS A 74 3.68 -23.59 -9.80
N LYS A 75 4.44 -24.14 -8.84
CA LYS A 75 4.66 -25.60 -8.74
C LYS A 75 3.41 -26.43 -8.49
N ILE A 76 2.37 -25.84 -7.89
CA ILE A 76 1.14 -26.55 -7.54
C ILE A 76 0.04 -26.29 -8.59
N HIS A 77 -0.12 -25.04 -9.04
CA HIS A 77 -1.06 -24.64 -10.09
C HIS A 77 -0.54 -23.43 -10.88
N PRO A 78 0.10 -23.64 -12.04
CA PRO A 78 0.72 -22.57 -12.82
C PRO A 78 -0.27 -21.47 -13.27
N ASP A 79 -1.53 -21.85 -13.51
CA ASP A 79 -2.52 -20.97 -14.11
C ASP A 79 -3.36 -20.18 -13.07
N MET A 80 -3.17 -20.44 -11.77
CA MET A 80 -4.10 -19.94 -10.73
C MET A 80 -3.54 -18.82 -9.86
N MET A 81 -2.25 -18.50 -9.98
CA MET A 81 -1.58 -17.66 -9.00
C MET A 81 -0.91 -16.47 -9.67
N ASN A 82 -1.69 -15.41 -9.86
CA ASN A 82 -1.22 -14.14 -10.38
C ASN A 82 -0.87 -13.19 -9.22
N THR A 83 0.18 -12.40 -9.43
CA THR A 83 0.51 -11.26 -8.57
C THR A 83 0.41 -9.98 -9.38
N ALA A 84 -0.01 -8.91 -8.73
CA ALA A 84 -0.04 -7.58 -9.30
C ALA A 84 0.88 -6.68 -8.47
N ALA A 85 1.41 -5.64 -9.10
CA ALA A 85 2.18 -4.59 -8.43
C ALA A 85 1.46 -3.25 -8.58
N PRO A 86 0.30 -3.09 -7.93
CA PRO A 86 -0.59 -1.99 -8.24
C PRO A 86 -0.12 -0.66 -7.65
N ILE A 87 -0.63 0.42 -8.24
CA ILE A 87 -0.48 1.79 -7.79
C ILE A 87 -1.90 2.33 -7.58
N CYS A 88 -2.18 2.91 -6.41
CA CYS A 88 -3.45 3.55 -6.12
C CYS A 88 -3.23 4.99 -5.72
N MET A 89 -3.96 5.89 -6.38
CA MET A 89 -4.03 7.30 -6.03
C MET A 89 -5.26 7.55 -5.17
N LEU A 90 -5.08 8.28 -4.07
CA LEU A 90 -6.13 8.62 -3.12
C LEU A 90 -6.19 10.13 -2.93
N TYR A 91 -7.41 10.61 -2.69
CA TYR A 91 -7.71 12.01 -2.44
C TYR A 91 -8.23 12.19 -1.01
N SER A 92 -7.67 13.17 -0.30
CA SER A 92 -8.16 13.60 1.00
C SER A 92 -9.20 14.70 0.81
N THR A 93 -10.45 14.36 1.08
CA THR A 93 -11.58 15.29 0.90
C THR A 93 -11.56 16.41 1.96
N PRO A 94 -12.31 17.51 1.75
CA PRO A 94 -12.49 18.56 2.75
C PRO A 94 -13.10 18.04 4.06
N GLU A 95 -13.88 16.96 3.99
CA GLU A 95 -14.48 16.30 5.15
C GLU A 95 -13.48 15.42 5.93
N GLY A 96 -12.22 15.33 5.45
CA GLY A 96 -11.16 14.56 6.09
C GLY A 96 -11.16 13.06 5.73
N GLU A 97 -12.03 12.64 4.83
CA GLU A 97 -12.07 11.26 4.32
C GLU A 97 -10.96 11.04 3.28
N LEU A 98 -10.41 9.83 3.25
CA LEU A 98 -9.46 9.42 2.22
C LEU A 98 -10.18 8.49 1.25
N LEU A 99 -10.26 8.87 -0.02
CA LEU A 99 -10.98 8.12 -1.05
C LEU A 99 -10.04 7.69 -2.18
N PRO A 100 -10.07 6.42 -2.62
CA PRO A 100 -9.40 6.01 -3.85
C PRO A 100 -10.02 6.73 -5.07
N ILE A 101 -9.19 7.30 -5.94
CA ILE A 101 -9.63 8.04 -7.13
C ILE A 101 -9.13 7.42 -8.45
N ALA A 102 -8.04 6.65 -8.40
CA ALA A 102 -7.52 5.94 -9.56
C ALA A 102 -6.68 4.73 -9.10
N ILE A 103 -6.77 3.62 -9.83
CA ILE A 103 -6.00 2.39 -9.55
C ILE A 103 -5.42 1.86 -10.86
N GLN A 104 -4.11 1.64 -10.91
CA GLN A 104 -3.41 0.94 -11.98
C GLN A 104 -2.87 -0.38 -11.43
N LEU A 105 -3.06 -1.51 -12.12
CA LEU A 105 -2.75 -2.83 -11.53
C LEU A 105 -1.27 -3.24 -11.68
N ASN A 106 -0.59 -2.76 -12.70
CA ASN A 106 0.85 -2.97 -12.91
C ASN A 106 1.63 -1.65 -12.90
N GLN A 107 2.96 -1.74 -12.76
CA GLN A 107 3.82 -0.57 -12.64
C GLN A 107 4.02 0.18 -13.97
N GLU A 108 4.01 -0.54 -15.10
CA GLU A 108 4.27 0.05 -16.42
C GLU A 108 2.96 0.39 -17.12
N PRO A 109 2.76 1.64 -17.58
CA PRO A 109 1.57 2.02 -18.33
C PRO A 109 1.58 1.33 -19.70
N SER A 110 0.47 0.67 -20.05
CA SER A 110 0.29 0.02 -21.35
C SER A 110 -1.20 -0.08 -21.70
N GLU A 111 -1.52 -0.36 -22.95
CA GLU A 111 -2.92 -0.57 -23.38
C GLU A 111 -3.59 -1.73 -22.62
N ASP A 112 -2.82 -2.76 -22.26
CA ASP A 112 -3.27 -3.91 -21.46
C ASP A 112 -3.29 -3.65 -19.95
N ASN A 113 -2.84 -2.47 -19.49
CA ASN A 113 -2.82 -2.07 -18.09
C ASN A 113 -3.58 -0.75 -17.89
N PRO A 114 -4.92 -0.78 -17.97
CA PRO A 114 -5.75 0.41 -17.84
C PRO A 114 -5.69 0.98 -16.42
N ILE A 115 -5.99 2.28 -16.33
CA ILE A 115 -6.24 2.98 -15.07
C ILE A 115 -7.73 2.86 -14.77
N PHE A 116 -8.07 2.13 -13.72
CA PHE A 116 -9.45 1.99 -13.24
C PHE A 116 -9.84 3.21 -12.40
N LEU A 117 -11.07 3.66 -12.55
CA LEU A 117 -11.64 4.83 -11.91
C LEU A 117 -12.93 4.45 -11.14
N PRO A 118 -13.33 5.23 -10.11
CA PRO A 118 -14.61 5.04 -9.43
C PRO A 118 -15.84 5.19 -10.35
N SER A 119 -15.67 5.84 -11.50
CA SER A 119 -16.69 6.02 -12.53
C SER A 119 -16.89 4.82 -13.44
N ASP A 120 -15.97 3.84 -13.41
CA ASP A 120 -16.07 2.62 -14.21
C ASP A 120 -17.19 1.71 -13.69
N SER A 121 -17.36 0.54 -14.32
CA SER A 121 -18.36 -0.42 -13.87
C SER A 121 -18.11 -0.82 -12.40
N GLU A 122 -19.20 -1.08 -11.64
CA GLU A 122 -19.08 -1.46 -10.22
C GLU A 122 -18.16 -2.67 -10.05
N THR A 123 -18.22 -3.62 -10.98
CA THR A 123 -17.41 -4.85 -10.95
C THR A 123 -15.94 -4.58 -11.22
N ASP A 124 -15.60 -3.73 -12.19
CA ASP A 124 -14.21 -3.42 -12.53
C ASP A 124 -13.54 -2.65 -11.39
N TRP A 125 -14.24 -1.63 -10.87
CA TRP A 125 -13.75 -0.86 -9.73
C TRP A 125 -13.59 -1.72 -8.48
N LEU A 126 -14.55 -2.62 -8.21
CA LEU A 126 -14.46 -3.52 -7.06
C LEU A 126 -13.28 -4.49 -7.20
N LEU A 127 -13.05 -5.03 -8.40
CA LEU A 127 -11.94 -5.94 -8.67
C LEU A 127 -10.59 -5.22 -8.51
N ALA A 128 -10.46 -4.00 -9.01
CA ALA A 128 -9.26 -3.18 -8.83
C ALA A 128 -8.94 -2.95 -7.33
N LYS A 129 -9.97 -2.64 -6.52
CA LYS A 129 -9.83 -2.51 -5.06
C LYS A 129 -9.44 -3.82 -4.38
N MET A 130 -9.92 -4.96 -4.88
CA MET A 130 -9.53 -6.28 -4.34
C MET A 130 -8.05 -6.57 -4.59
N TRP A 131 -7.54 -6.27 -5.78
CA TRP A 131 -6.12 -6.42 -6.10
C TRP A 131 -5.22 -5.52 -5.24
N ILE A 132 -5.63 -4.28 -5.01
CA ILE A 132 -4.95 -3.38 -4.08
C ILE A 132 -4.88 -3.97 -2.66
N GLN A 133 -5.97 -4.54 -2.15
CA GLN A 133 -5.98 -5.18 -0.84
C GLN A 133 -5.13 -6.45 -0.80
N ASN A 134 -5.11 -7.23 -1.90
CA ASN A 134 -4.26 -8.40 -2.02
C ASN A 134 -2.78 -8.01 -1.95
N ALA A 135 -2.36 -7.01 -2.73
CA ALA A 135 -1.01 -6.46 -2.72
C ALA A 135 -0.61 -5.92 -1.34
N ASN A 136 -1.52 -5.19 -0.68
CA ASN A 136 -1.31 -4.71 0.67
C ASN A 136 -1.08 -5.84 1.68
N ASN A 137 -1.90 -6.89 1.63
CA ASN A 137 -1.74 -8.04 2.53
C ASN A 137 -0.40 -8.74 2.29
N LYS A 138 -0.02 -9.02 1.03
CA LYS A 138 1.26 -9.64 0.70
C LYS A 138 2.43 -8.83 1.24
N THR A 139 2.41 -7.52 0.99
CA THR A 139 3.45 -6.60 1.45
C THR A 139 3.49 -6.53 2.97
N HIS A 140 2.33 -6.42 3.64
CA HIS A 140 2.26 -6.37 5.09
C HIS A 140 2.86 -7.62 5.74
N TRP A 141 2.49 -8.82 5.27
CA TRP A 141 3.03 -10.07 5.81
C TRP A 141 4.54 -10.20 5.59
N ALA A 142 5.02 -9.87 4.39
CA ALA A 142 6.44 -9.90 4.08
C ALA A 142 7.23 -8.93 4.97
N LEU A 143 6.76 -7.69 5.11
CA LEU A 143 7.40 -6.67 5.94
C LEU A 143 7.34 -7.03 7.42
N MET A 144 6.19 -7.50 7.93
CA MET A 144 6.06 -7.92 9.33
C MET A 144 7.03 -9.04 9.68
N TYR A 145 7.18 -10.04 8.80
CA TYR A 145 8.13 -11.12 9.01
C TYR A 145 9.57 -10.61 9.10
N VAL A 146 9.99 -9.77 8.15
CA VAL A 146 11.36 -9.23 8.14
C VAL A 146 11.63 -8.26 9.30
N TYR A 147 10.72 -7.32 9.55
CA TYR A 147 10.91 -6.30 10.59
C TYR A 147 10.77 -6.85 12.00
N LEU A 148 9.77 -7.69 12.25
CA LEU A 148 9.53 -8.15 13.62
C LEU A 148 10.39 -9.35 13.96
N ILE A 149 10.49 -10.34 13.07
CA ILE A 149 11.15 -11.61 13.39
C ILE A 149 12.65 -11.49 13.11
N CYS A 150 13.04 -11.28 11.85
CA CYS A 150 14.46 -11.30 11.48
C CYS A 150 15.27 -10.20 12.17
N THR A 151 14.74 -8.98 12.26
CA THR A 151 15.46 -7.87 12.92
C THR A 151 15.62 -8.12 14.41
N THR A 152 14.55 -8.55 15.10
CA THR A 152 14.64 -8.83 16.54
C THR A 152 15.56 -10.01 16.82
N GLU A 153 15.54 -11.04 15.99
CA GLU A 153 16.45 -12.19 16.11
C GLU A 153 17.93 -11.77 16.01
N VAL A 154 18.28 -10.89 15.08
CA VAL A 154 19.65 -10.35 14.98
C VAL A 154 20.06 -9.66 16.28
N PHE A 155 19.17 -8.85 16.88
CA PHE A 155 19.44 -8.24 18.18
C PHE A 155 19.57 -9.28 19.30
N SER A 156 18.70 -10.29 19.35
CA SER A 156 18.77 -11.38 20.32
C SER A 156 20.11 -12.13 20.25
N VAL A 157 20.54 -12.49 19.04
CA VAL A 157 21.81 -13.21 18.82
C VAL A 157 23.00 -12.33 19.21
N ALA A 158 23.00 -11.05 18.83
CA ALA A 158 24.06 -10.12 19.22
C ALA A 158 24.12 -9.90 20.73
N LEU A 159 22.96 -9.76 21.38
CA LEU A 159 22.84 -9.62 22.83
C LEU A 159 23.47 -10.81 23.56
N MET A 160 23.13 -12.03 23.15
CA MET A 160 23.61 -13.27 23.77
C MET A 160 25.10 -13.55 23.53
N ARG A 161 25.63 -13.13 22.37
CA ARG A 161 27.03 -13.40 21.98
C ARG A 161 28.02 -12.33 22.42
N CYS A 162 27.59 -11.08 22.49
CA CYS A 162 28.50 -9.95 22.65
C CYS A 162 28.40 -9.25 24.01
N LEU A 163 27.32 -9.46 24.78
CA LEU A 163 27.12 -8.78 26.06
C LEU A 163 27.03 -9.79 27.22
N PRO A 164 27.87 -9.65 28.27
CA PRO A 164 27.78 -10.51 29.44
C PRO A 164 26.51 -10.21 30.25
N THR A 165 26.03 -11.19 31.01
CA THR A 165 24.78 -11.09 31.79
C THR A 165 24.77 -9.98 32.85
N GLY A 166 25.95 -9.56 33.32
CA GLY A 166 26.12 -8.43 34.22
C GLY A 166 25.96 -7.06 33.56
N HIS A 167 26.04 -6.98 32.22
CA HIS A 167 26.01 -5.73 31.47
C HIS A 167 24.63 -5.06 31.56
N PRO A 168 24.52 -3.75 31.82
CA PRO A 168 23.23 -3.06 31.92
C PRO A 168 22.34 -3.23 30.69
N LEU A 169 22.91 -3.14 29.48
CA LEU A 169 22.15 -3.36 28.24
C LEU A 169 21.63 -4.80 28.12
N TYR A 170 22.36 -5.80 28.61
CA TYR A 170 21.87 -7.18 28.63
C TYR A 170 20.59 -7.28 29.46
N LYS A 171 20.63 -6.72 30.68
CA LYS A 171 19.48 -6.75 31.61
C LYS A 171 18.25 -6.01 31.08
N VAL A 172 18.42 -4.95 30.30
CA VAL A 172 17.30 -4.19 29.72
C VAL A 172 16.73 -4.93 28.51
N CYS A 173 17.58 -5.35 27.58
CA CYS A 173 17.13 -5.88 26.30
C CYS A 173 16.64 -7.34 26.39
N VAL A 174 17.12 -8.13 27.36
CA VAL A 174 16.75 -9.56 27.48
C VAL A 174 15.24 -9.79 27.62
N PHE A 175 14.52 -8.86 28.25
CA PHE A 175 13.05 -8.94 28.40
C PHE A 175 12.30 -8.61 27.09
N GLN A 176 12.95 -7.88 26.18
CA GLN A 176 12.37 -7.45 24.91
C GLN A 176 12.66 -8.44 23.77
N THR A 177 13.67 -9.29 23.94
CA THR A 177 14.14 -10.26 22.95
C THR A 177 13.65 -11.70 23.21
N ASN A 178 12.94 -11.95 24.32
CA ASN A 178 12.25 -13.23 24.57
C ASN A 178 10.97 -13.26 23.73
N ILE A 179 11.10 -13.68 22.48
CA ILE A 179 9.99 -14.02 21.57
C ILE A 179 9.55 -15.46 21.82
#